data_AF-A0A1L5KQX6-F1
#
_entry.id   AF-A0A1L5KQX6-F1
#
_cell.length_a   1.000
_cell.length_b   1.000
_cell.length_c   1.000
_cell.angle_alpha   90.00
_cell.angle_beta   90.00
_cell.angle_gamma   90.00
#
_symmetry.space_group_name_H-M   'P 1'
#
loop_
_entity.id
_entity.type
_entity.pdbx_description
1 polymer ?
#
loop_
_entity_poly.entity_id
_entity_poly.type
_entity_poly.pdbx_seq_one_letter_code
_entity_poly.pdbx_strand_id
1 'polypeptide(L)'
;MDHKDLANEVIDQSRAQEITDGVHRVLDRIAAAESMAGREAGSVQLLAATKTRDVGEIMAAIGAGIHLIGENRPQEVTVKAPGLT
;
A
#
# COMPACT_ATOMS: atom_id res chain seq x y z
N MET A 1 -7.23 21.86 11.99
CA MET A 1 -6.41 20.73 11.53
C MET A 1 -7.04 20.25 10.25
N ASP A 2 -6.37 20.47 9.12
CA ASP A 2 -6.87 20.04 7.82
C ASP A 2 -6.98 18.51 7.83
N HIS A 3 -8.20 18.03 7.70
CA HIS A 3 -8.44 16.60 7.54
C HIS A 3 -8.13 16.27 6.09
N LYS A 4 -7.17 15.37 5.89
CA LYS A 4 -6.86 14.84 4.57
C LYS A 4 -8.12 14.20 3.98
N ASP A 5 -8.46 14.56 2.74
CA ASP A 5 -9.54 13.89 2.00
C ASP A 5 -9.09 12.48 1.62
N LEU A 6 -9.66 11.47 2.27
CA LEU A 6 -9.30 10.07 2.04
C LEU A 6 -9.91 9.51 0.76
N ALA A 7 -10.88 10.19 0.16
CA ALA A 7 -11.45 9.81 -1.13
C ALA A 7 -10.66 10.37 -2.33
N ASN A 8 -9.63 11.20 -2.09
CA ASN A 8 -8.81 11.75 -3.16
C ASN A 8 -8.13 10.63 -3.96
N GLU A 9 -8.37 10.61 -5.26
CA GLU A 9 -7.81 9.60 -6.18
C GLU A 9 -6.56 10.10 -6.91
N VAL A 10 -6.27 11.40 -6.83
CA VAL A 10 -5.20 12.04 -7.61
C VAL A 10 -4.04 12.40 -6.69
N ILE A 11 -2.88 11.82 -6.94
CA ILE A 11 -1.62 12.19 -6.32
C ILE A 11 -0.65 12.71 -7.40
N ASP A 12 0.31 13.54 -6.99
CA ASP A 12 1.36 13.97 -7.91
C ASP A 12 2.34 12.83 -8.26
N GLN A 13 3.08 13.00 -9.35
CA GLN A 13 4.01 11.98 -9.84
C GLN A 13 5.15 11.70 -8.85
N SER A 14 5.62 12.72 -8.12
CA SER A 14 6.67 12.52 -7.11
C SER A 14 6.18 11.59 -6.02
N ARG A 15 4.95 11.81 -5.54
CA ARG A 15 4.33 10.98 -4.52
C ARG A 15 4.09 9.55 -5.00
N ALA A 16 3.63 9.38 -6.24
CA ALA A 16 3.45 8.06 -6.85
C ALA A 16 4.79 7.29 -6.93
N GLN A 17 5.87 7.98 -7.33
CA GLN A 17 7.21 7.39 -7.40
C GLN A 17 7.72 6.98 -6.01
N GLU A 18 7.58 7.85 -5.00
CA GLU A 18 7.97 7.55 -3.62
C GLU A 18 7.31 6.27 -3.09
N ILE A 19 6.02 6.10 -3.36
CA ILE A 19 5.24 4.94 -2.95
C ILE A 19 5.73 3.70 -3.70
N THR A 20 5.91 3.80 -5.02
CA THR A 20 6.39 2.70 -5.87
C THR A 20 7.75 2.19 -5.39
N ASP A 21 8.71 3.10 -5.19
CA ASP A 21 10.04 2.75 -4.71
C ASP A 21 9.98 2.16 -3.28
N GLY A 22 9.07 2.68 -2.45
CA GLY A 22 8.82 2.14 -1.12
C GLY A 22 8.34 0.69 -1.14
N VAL A 23 7.37 0.37 -2.00
CA VAL A 23 6.83 -0.98 -2.17
C VAL A 23 7.92 -1.93 -2.65
N HIS A 24 8.65 -1.58 -3.72
CA HIS A 24 9.74 -2.43 -4.24
C HIS A 24 10.82 -2.70 -3.19
N ARG A 25 11.26 -1.67 -2.45
CA ARG A 25 12.24 -1.86 -1.35
C ARG A 25 11.75 -2.84 -0.28
N VAL A 26 10.46 -2.85 0.03
CA VAL A 26 9.91 -3.79 1.03
C VAL A 26 9.80 -5.20 0.45
N LEU A 27 9.35 -5.34 -0.80
CA LEU A 27 9.28 -6.63 -1.49
C LEU A 27 10.67 -7.28 -1.61
N ASP A 28 11.69 -6.53 -1.99
CA ASP A 28 13.09 -7.01 -2.05
C ASP A 28 13.59 -7.47 -0.68
N ARG A 29 13.26 -6.73 0.38
CA ARG A 29 13.61 -7.10 1.75
C ARG A 29 12.91 -8.38 2.21
N ILE A 30 11.65 -8.58 1.81
CA ILE A 30 10.91 -9.80 2.10
C ILE A 30 11.56 -10.99 1.39
N ALA A 31 11.83 -10.87 0.08
CA ALA A 31 12.48 -11.93 -0.69
C ALA A 31 13.85 -12.31 -0.11
N ALA A 32 14.66 -11.31 0.27
CA ALA A 32 15.93 -11.55 0.95
C ALA A 32 15.75 -12.27 2.30
N ALA A 33 14.76 -11.86 3.10
CA ALA A 33 14.48 -12.49 4.39
C ALA A 33 13.97 -13.93 4.26
N GLU A 34 13.13 -14.22 3.27
CA GLU A 34 12.68 -15.57 2.94
C GLU A 34 13.87 -16.46 2.58
N SER A 35 14.74 -15.98 1.68
CA SER A 35 15.95 -16.69 1.28
C SER A 35 16.89 -16.94 2.46
N MET A 36 17.15 -15.93 3.29
CA MET A 36 18.01 -16.06 4.48
C MET A 36 17.44 -17.06 5.50
N ALA A 37 16.12 -17.13 5.62
CA ALA A 37 15.44 -18.06 6.50
C ALA A 37 15.27 -19.48 5.90
N GLY A 38 15.71 -19.71 4.66
CA GLY A 38 15.52 -20.98 3.96
C GLY A 38 14.05 -21.31 3.68
N ARG A 39 13.20 -20.28 3.56
CA ARG A 39 11.77 -20.41 3.27
C ARG A 39 11.51 -20.37 1.77
N GLU A 40 10.40 -20.95 1.35
CA GLU A 40 9.90 -20.82 -0.03
C GLU A 40 9.61 -19.35 -0.35
N ALA A 41 9.95 -18.94 -1.57
CA ALA A 41 9.67 -17.60 -2.08
C ALA A 41 8.16 -17.34 -2.11
N GLY A 42 7.73 -16.19 -1.58
CA GLY A 42 6.32 -15.84 -1.48
C GLY A 42 5.57 -16.49 -0.30
N SER A 43 6.27 -17.20 0.58
CA SER A 43 5.68 -17.74 1.82
C SER A 43 5.33 -16.64 2.84
N VAL A 44 5.81 -15.41 2.64
CA VAL A 44 5.44 -14.20 3.39
C VAL A 44 4.56 -13.30 2.53
N GLN A 45 3.41 -12.92 3.06
CA GLN A 45 2.54 -11.94 2.43
C GLN A 45 2.77 -10.54 3.03
N LEU A 46 2.80 -9.53 2.15
CA LEU A 46 2.88 -8.12 2.54
C LEU A 46 1.47 -7.52 2.62
N LEU A 47 1.05 -7.13 3.83
CA LEU A 47 -0.15 -6.32 4.06
C LEU A 47 0.24 -4.86 4.24
N ALA A 48 -0.22 -3.99 3.34
CA ALA A 48 -0.01 -2.55 3.46
C ALA A 48 -1.02 -1.95 4.46
N ALA A 49 -0.52 -1.27 5.49
CA ALA A 49 -1.37 -0.54 6.42
C ALA A 49 -1.76 0.83 5.81
N THR A 50 -3.01 0.95 5.34
CA THR A 50 -3.48 2.09 4.54
C THR A 50 -4.21 3.17 5.34
N LYS A 51 -4.22 3.04 6.67
CA LYS A 51 -4.78 4.07 7.57
C LYS A 51 -4.24 5.45 7.22
N THR A 52 -5.11 6.45 7.19
CA THR A 52 -4.77 7.86 6.87
C THR A 52 -4.22 8.11 5.46
N ARG A 53 -4.12 7.09 4.59
CA ARG A 53 -3.76 7.24 3.18
C ARG A 53 -5.01 7.43 2.34
N ASP A 54 -4.94 8.26 1.30
CA ASP A 54 -6.06 8.45 0.36
C ASP A 54 -6.11 7.36 -0.71
N VAL A 55 -7.18 7.33 -1.51
CA VAL A 55 -7.36 6.35 -2.60
C VAL A 55 -6.20 6.40 -3.60
N GLY A 56 -5.73 7.57 -3.99
CA GLY A 56 -4.64 7.72 -4.96
C GLY A 56 -3.33 7.10 -4.47
N GLU A 57 -2.98 7.30 -3.20
CA GLU A 57 -1.83 6.66 -2.56
C GLU A 57 -1.98 5.12 -2.52
N ILE A 58 -3.19 4.62 -2.25
CA ILE A 58 -3.46 3.17 -2.19
C ILE A 58 -3.37 2.55 -3.58
N MET A 59 -3.95 3.20 -4.60
CA MET A 59 -3.89 2.73 -5.98
C MET A 59 -2.46 2.73 -6.53
N ALA A 60 -1.64 3.71 -6.16
CA ALA A 60 -0.21 3.70 -6.49
C ALA A 60 0.52 2.49 -5.84
N ALA A 61 0.20 2.16 -4.59
CA ALA A 61 0.77 1.00 -3.93
C ALA A 61 0.30 -0.33 -4.58
N ILE A 62 -0.98 -0.42 -4.97
CA ILE A 62 -1.53 -1.56 -5.70
C ILE A 62 -0.83 -1.72 -7.06
N GLY A 63 -0.67 -0.62 -7.81
CA GLY A 63 0.06 -0.61 -9.08
C GLY A 63 1.52 -1.03 -8.96
N ALA A 64 2.13 -0.87 -7.78
CA ALA A 64 3.49 -1.29 -7.48
C ALA A 64 3.60 -2.74 -6.95
N GLY A 65 2.50 -3.50 -6.86
CA GLY A 65 2.49 -4.92 -6.48
C GLY A 65 1.96 -5.23 -5.08
N ILE A 66 1.30 -4.28 -4.40
CA ILE A 66 0.53 -4.60 -3.18
C ILE A 66 -0.76 -5.31 -3.56
N HIS A 67 -1.02 -6.46 -2.92
CA HIS A 67 -2.25 -7.25 -3.11
C HIS A 67 -3.11 -7.36 -1.84
N LEU A 68 -2.59 -6.96 -0.68
CA LEU A 68 -3.30 -6.97 0.59
C LEU A 68 -3.18 -5.61 1.26
N ILE A 69 -4.32 -5.05 1.66
CA ILE A 69 -4.39 -3.79 2.41
C ILE A 69 -5.14 -4.01 3.73
N GLY A 70 -4.83 -3.20 4.74
CA GLY A 70 -5.53 -3.22 6.02
C GLY A 70 -5.79 -1.83 6.58
N GLU A 71 -7.01 -1.65 7.05
CA GLU A 71 -7.50 -0.42 7.70
C GLU A 71 -7.70 -0.63 9.20
N ASN A 72 -7.43 0.42 9.98
CA ASN A 72 -7.66 0.38 11.43
C ASN A 72 -9.08 0.80 11.83
N ARG A 73 -9.79 1.51 10.95
CA ARG A 73 -11.08 2.15 11.25
C ARG A 73 -12.08 1.82 10.15
N PRO A 74 -13.24 1.20 10.47
CA PRO A 74 -14.26 0.89 9.47
C PRO A 74 -14.75 2.11 8.66
N GLN A 75 -14.73 3.31 9.25
CA GLN A 75 -15.15 4.54 8.58
C GLN A 75 -14.24 4.89 7.40
N GLU A 76 -12.94 4.58 7.49
CA GLU A 76 -12.00 4.80 6.38
C GLU A 76 -12.26 3.82 5.23
N VAL A 77 -12.68 2.58 5.54
CA VAL A 77 -13.07 1.59 4.54
C VAL A 77 -14.26 2.11 3.73
N THR A 78 -15.31 2.62 4.39
CA THR A 78 -16.51 3.12 3.71
C THR A 78 -16.21 4.26 2.74
N VAL A 79 -15.24 5.13 3.09
CA VAL A 79 -14.84 6.26 2.24
C VAL A 79 -14.01 5.81 1.04
N LYS A 80 -13.10 4.84 1.23
CA LYS A 80 -12.13 4.44 0.21
C LYS A 80 -12.64 3.35 -0.74
N ALA A 81 -13.47 2.43 -0.25
CA ALA A 81 -13.90 1.25 -0.99
C ALA A 81 -14.46 1.53 -2.40
N PRO A 82 -15.23 2.61 -2.65
CA PRO A 82 -15.72 2.91 -4.00
C PRO A 82 -14.62 3.22 -5.03
N GLY A 83 -13.46 3.74 -4.59
CA GLY A 83 -12.33 4.09 -5.45
C GLY A 83 -11.26 3.00 -5.57
N LEU A 84 -11.44 1.84 -4.91
CA LEU A 84 -10.53 0.70 -4.98
C LEU A 84 -11.10 -0.36 -5.93
N THR A 85 -10.84 -0.19 -7.23
CA THR A 85 -11.32 -1.09 -8.31
C THR A 85 -10.21 -1.83 -9.02
#